data_AF-A0A7S0TX03-F1
#
_entry.id   AF-A0A7S0TX03-F1
#
_cell.length_a   1.000
_cell.length_b   1.000
_cell.length_c   1.000
_cell.angle_alpha   90.00
_cell.angle_beta   90.00
_cell.angle_gamma   90.00
#
_symmetry.space_group_name_H-M   'P 1'
#
loop_
_entity.id
_entity.type
_entity.pdbx_description
1 polymer ?
#
loop_
_entity_poly.entity_id
_entity_poly.type
_entity_poly.pdbx_seq_one_letter_code
_entity_poly.pdbx_strand_id
1 'polypeptide(L)'
;EEVGGKLPSGITFYYRLTVDPDTQRRRALGRMVDPEDPSGVSYHLEFDPPPESDPALAARLVPVEDPQAADALLLQRTASYSEEKAALDVWFGMLDNVVPIEANGTVDEVFASVIGKVEEMNQRKEEEEAARVAAEEEAERLRVEAEEKAEEERLAAEEEAE
;
A
#
# COMPACT_ATOMS: atom_id res chain seq x y z
N GLU A 1 11.04 19.56 16.08
CA GLU A 1 9.69 19.43 16.66
C GLU A 1 8.99 18.29 15.97
N GLU A 2 8.88 17.15 16.63
CA GLU A 2 8.02 16.05 16.19
C GLU A 2 6.70 16.24 16.94
N VAL A 3 5.82 17.06 16.36
CA VAL A 3 4.50 17.36 16.92
C VAL A 3 3.47 16.80 15.96
N GLY A 4 2.83 15.70 16.35
CA GLY A 4 1.69 15.15 15.64
C GLY A 4 1.68 13.64 15.68
N GLY A 5 0.93 13.06 16.62
CA GLY A 5 0.48 11.68 16.48
C GLY A 5 -0.22 11.51 15.13
N LYS A 6 -0.08 10.34 14.52
CA LYS A 6 -0.63 10.04 13.19
C LYS A 6 -2.14 10.27 13.18
N LEU A 7 -2.65 10.89 12.12
CA LEU A 7 -4.06 11.28 12.03
C LEU A 7 -4.94 10.09 11.61
N PRO A 8 -6.16 9.96 12.16
CA PRO A 8 -7.12 8.99 11.67
C PRO A 8 -7.52 9.32 10.23
N SER A 9 -7.67 8.30 9.39
CA SER A 9 -7.93 8.46 7.97
C SER A 9 -8.93 7.41 7.48
N GLY A 10 -9.83 7.80 6.56
CA GLY A 10 -10.69 6.85 5.84
C GLY A 10 -9.94 6.04 4.77
N ILE A 11 -8.71 6.42 4.45
CA ILE A 11 -7.83 5.67 3.56
C ILE A 11 -7.13 4.60 4.40
N THR A 12 -7.43 3.35 4.09
CA THR A 12 -6.85 2.21 4.81
C THR A 12 -5.44 1.88 4.33
N PHE A 13 -5.17 2.00 3.02
CA PHE A 13 -3.90 1.62 2.41
C PHE A 13 -3.41 2.68 1.44
N TYR A 14 -2.13 3.03 1.54
CA TYR A 14 -1.39 3.75 0.52
C TYR A 14 -0.14 2.96 0.17
N TYR A 15 -0.17 2.26 -0.97
CA TYR A 15 0.97 1.49 -1.46
C TYR A 15 1.95 2.40 -2.20
N ARG A 16 3.21 2.36 -1.76
CA ARG A 16 4.30 3.09 -2.40
C ARG A 16 5.25 2.10 -3.05
N LEU A 17 5.06 1.90 -4.35
CA LEU A 17 5.92 1.06 -5.18
C LEU A 17 7.19 1.82 -5.56
N THR A 18 8.34 1.36 -5.11
CA THR A 18 9.66 1.90 -5.47
C THR A 18 10.31 1.03 -6.53
N VAL A 19 10.84 1.65 -7.58
CA VAL A 19 11.59 0.97 -8.64
C VAL A 19 12.84 1.78 -8.90
N ASP A 20 13.96 1.10 -9.11
CA ASP A 20 15.20 1.80 -9.45
C ASP A 20 15.05 2.54 -10.79
N PRO A 21 15.57 3.78 -10.92
CA PRO A 21 15.45 4.56 -12.16
C PRO A 21 15.96 3.83 -13.40
N ASP A 22 17.06 3.09 -13.27
CA ASP A 22 17.63 2.30 -14.37
C ASP A 22 16.71 1.14 -14.76
N THR A 23 16.08 0.47 -13.79
CA THR A 23 15.11 -0.60 -14.04
C THR A 23 13.85 -0.03 -14.69
N GLN A 24 13.35 1.11 -14.21
CA GLN A 24 12.21 1.81 -14.82
C GLN A 24 12.48 2.16 -16.28
N ARG A 25 13.66 2.71 -16.58
CA ARG A 25 14.07 3.08 -17.93
C ARG A 25 14.19 1.85 -18.85
N ARG A 26 14.86 0.79 -18.40
CA ARG A 26 14.97 -0.47 -19.17
C ARG A 26 13.60 -1.04 -19.49
N ARG A 27 12.71 -1.14 -18.50
CA ARG A 27 11.33 -1.62 -18.68
C ARG A 27 10.52 -0.80 -19.68
N ALA A 28 10.68 0.53 -19.66
CA ALA A 28 9.96 1.41 -20.58
C ALA A 28 10.45 1.29 -22.02
N LEU A 29 11.77 1.23 -22.23
CA LEU A 29 12.39 1.22 -23.55
C LEU A 29 12.44 -0.17 -24.20
N GLY A 30 12.45 -1.25 -23.41
CA GLY A 30 12.58 -2.62 -23.91
C GLY A 30 11.26 -3.29 -24.31
N ARG A 31 10.16 -2.52 -24.37
CA ARG A 31 8.85 -3.05 -24.80
C ARG A 31 8.84 -3.30 -26.30
N MET A 32 8.42 -4.50 -26.65
CA MET A 32 8.27 -4.95 -28.02
C MET A 32 6.83 -5.39 -28.27
N VAL A 33 6.39 -5.28 -29.52
CA VAL A 33 5.04 -5.62 -29.96
C VAL A 33 5.14 -6.44 -31.23
N ASP A 34 4.21 -7.38 -31.40
CA ASP A 34 4.04 -8.10 -32.64
C ASP A 34 3.10 -7.31 -33.57
N PRO A 35 3.56 -6.83 -34.74
CA PRO A 35 2.73 -6.08 -35.68
C PRO A 35 1.64 -6.94 -36.35
N GLU A 36 1.78 -8.27 -36.34
CA GLU A 36 0.81 -9.19 -36.95
C GLU A 36 -0.22 -9.69 -35.93
N ASP A 37 -0.01 -9.46 -34.63
CA ASP A 37 -0.96 -9.84 -33.59
C ASP A 37 -2.00 -8.74 -33.37
N PRO A 38 -3.28 -8.95 -33.77
CA PRO A 38 -4.33 -7.98 -33.57
C PRO A 38 -4.70 -7.77 -32.09
N SER A 39 -4.25 -8.64 -31.18
CA SER A 39 -4.47 -8.46 -29.74
C SER A 39 -3.51 -7.43 -29.11
N GLY A 40 -2.42 -7.09 -29.80
CA GLY A 40 -1.49 -6.03 -29.39
C GLY A 40 -0.72 -6.36 -28.11
N VAL A 41 -0.49 -7.64 -27.82
CA VAL A 41 0.30 -8.06 -26.65
C VAL A 41 1.72 -7.51 -26.76
N SER A 42 2.18 -6.89 -25.68
CA SER A 42 3.55 -6.38 -25.59
C SER A 42 4.42 -7.31 -24.76
N TYR A 43 5.61 -7.59 -25.27
CA TYR A 43 6.63 -8.42 -24.61
C TYR A 43 7.82 -7.56 -24.18
N HIS A 44 8.68 -8.11 -23.35
CA HIS A 44 9.96 -7.52 -22.99
C HIS A 44 11.04 -8.59 -22.88
N LEU A 45 12.13 -8.48 -23.64
CA LEU A 45 13.17 -9.52 -23.70
C LEU A 45 13.75 -9.91 -22.32
N GLU A 46 13.95 -8.94 -21.42
CA GLU A 46 14.47 -9.19 -20.08
C GLU A 46 13.41 -9.53 -19.00
N PHE A 47 12.24 -8.90 -19.02
CA PHE A 47 11.28 -8.94 -17.90
C PHE A 47 9.99 -9.71 -18.20
N ASP A 48 9.67 -9.94 -19.47
CA ASP A 48 8.48 -10.66 -19.93
C ASP A 48 8.75 -11.24 -21.32
N PRO A 49 9.67 -12.23 -21.42
CA PRO A 49 10.13 -12.74 -22.70
C PRO A 49 9.02 -13.45 -23.46
N PRO A 50 9.03 -13.42 -24.81
CA PRO A 50 8.06 -14.16 -25.59
C PRO A 50 8.15 -15.68 -25.33
N PRO A 51 7.06 -16.43 -25.49
CA PRO A 51 7.04 -17.88 -25.27
C PRO A 51 8.07 -18.63 -26.12
N GLU A 52 8.88 -19.49 -25.49
CA GLU A 52 9.90 -20.30 -26.19
C GLU A 52 9.30 -21.28 -27.21
N SER A 53 8.01 -21.62 -27.06
CA SER A 53 7.29 -22.49 -27.98
C SER A 53 7.12 -21.89 -29.38
N ASP A 54 7.26 -20.57 -29.52
CA ASP A 54 7.15 -19.87 -30.80
C ASP A 54 8.38 -18.98 -31.07
N PRO A 55 9.49 -19.56 -31.56
CA PRO A 55 10.68 -18.80 -31.91
C PRO A 55 10.45 -17.84 -33.08
N ALA A 56 9.41 -18.04 -33.90
CA ALA A 56 9.09 -17.14 -35.00
C ALA A 56 8.52 -15.81 -34.50
N LEU A 57 7.76 -15.83 -33.38
CA LEU A 57 7.26 -14.63 -32.72
C LEU A 57 8.41 -13.69 -32.33
N ALA A 58 9.44 -14.21 -31.66
CA ALA A 58 10.59 -13.42 -31.21
C ALA A 58 11.32 -12.72 -32.37
N ALA A 59 11.35 -13.32 -33.56
CA ALA A 59 11.97 -12.74 -34.74
C ALA A 59 11.12 -11.63 -35.40
N ARG A 60 9.81 -11.61 -35.14
CA ARG A 60 8.85 -10.65 -35.71
C ARG A 60 8.63 -9.43 -34.81
N LEU A 61 8.95 -9.54 -33.52
CA LEU A 61 8.80 -8.47 -32.55
C LEU A 61 9.53 -7.19 -32.99
N VAL A 62 8.82 -6.06 -32.91
CA VAL A 62 9.38 -4.73 -33.16
C VAL A 62 9.29 -3.86 -31.91
N PRO A 63 10.23 -2.93 -31.69
CA PRO A 63 10.11 -1.95 -30.61
C PRO A 63 8.81 -1.16 -30.72
N VAL A 64 8.17 -0.89 -29.58
CA VAL A 64 6.99 -0.01 -29.54
C VAL A 64 7.44 1.43 -29.83
N GLU A 65 6.97 2.02 -30.92
CA GLU A 65 7.15 3.45 -31.20
C GLU A 65 6.15 4.28 -30.37
N ASP A 66 6.43 4.44 -29.08
CA ASP A 66 5.66 5.34 -28.22
C ASP A 66 6.37 6.71 -28.14
N PRO A 67 5.78 7.80 -28.72
CA PRO A 67 6.36 9.13 -28.63
C PRO A 67 6.46 9.65 -27.19
N GLN A 68 5.71 9.09 -26.23
CA GLN A 68 5.79 9.41 -24.80
C GLN A 68 6.82 8.54 -24.04
N ALA A 69 7.36 7.50 -24.68
CA ALA A 69 8.44 6.66 -24.17
C ALA A 69 9.80 7.00 -24.80
N ALA A 70 9.91 8.12 -25.52
CA ALA A 70 11.20 8.63 -25.95
C ALA A 70 12.08 8.90 -24.71
N ASP A 71 13.33 8.42 -24.75
CA ASP A 71 14.23 8.41 -23.59
C ASP A 71 14.36 9.76 -22.87
N ALA A 72 14.50 10.84 -23.63
CA ALA A 72 14.59 12.20 -23.07
C ALA A 72 13.29 12.62 -22.34
N LEU A 73 12.12 12.24 -22.87
CA LEU A 73 10.83 12.53 -22.24
C LEU A 73 10.59 11.65 -21.01
N LEU A 74 11.05 10.40 -21.01
CA LEU A 74 10.99 9.52 -19.84
C LEU A 74 11.78 10.10 -18.68
N LEU A 75 13.02 10.57 -18.92
CA LEU A 75 13.83 11.21 -17.88
C LEU A 75 13.15 12.45 -17.30
N GLN A 76 12.60 13.31 -18.16
CA GLN A 76 11.85 14.49 -17.73
C GLN A 76 10.64 14.10 -16.85
N ARG A 77 9.86 13.12 -17.28
CA ARG A 77 8.67 12.65 -16.55
C ARG A 77 9.02 12.03 -15.20
N THR A 78 10.08 11.22 -15.12
CA THR A 78 10.54 10.63 -13.87
C THR A 78 11.03 11.71 -12.90
N ALA A 79 11.71 12.75 -13.39
CA ALA A 79 12.12 13.89 -12.57
C ALA A 79 10.90 14.65 -12.02
N SER A 80 9.94 15.03 -12.88
CA SER A 80 8.71 15.72 -12.46
C SER A 80 7.90 14.88 -11.47
N TYR A 81 7.76 13.57 -11.70
CA TYR A 81 7.13 12.67 -10.76
C TYR A 81 7.82 12.68 -9.39
N SER A 82 9.15 12.65 -9.37
CA SER A 82 9.93 12.63 -8.12
C SER A 82 9.77 13.93 -7.32
N GLU A 83 9.71 15.07 -8.00
CA GLU A 83 9.47 16.38 -7.39
C GLU A 83 8.05 16.47 -6.78
N GLU A 84 7.02 16.11 -7.56
CA GLU A 84 5.62 16.18 -7.13
C GLU A 84 5.30 15.15 -6.04
N LYS A 85 5.92 13.96 -6.12
CA LYS A 85 5.77 12.89 -5.13
C LYS A 85 6.18 13.32 -3.74
N ALA A 86 7.16 14.21 -3.57
CA ALA A 86 7.63 14.64 -2.26
C ALA A 86 6.50 15.26 -1.41
N ALA A 87 5.63 16.06 -2.02
CA ALA A 87 4.49 16.65 -1.32
C ALA A 87 3.45 15.58 -0.90
N LEU A 88 3.22 14.59 -1.76
CA LEU A 88 2.34 13.46 -1.46
C LEU A 88 2.92 12.57 -0.35
N ASP A 89 4.23 12.34 -0.35
CA ASP A 89 4.89 11.54 0.68
C ASP A 89 4.77 12.18 2.06
N VAL A 90 4.88 13.50 2.14
CA VAL A 90 4.61 14.26 3.37
C VAL A 90 3.15 14.11 3.77
N TRP A 91 2.22 14.27 2.83
CA TRP A 91 0.79 14.18 3.12
C TRP A 91 0.36 12.81 3.63
N PHE A 92 0.72 11.76 2.91
CA PHE A 92 0.45 10.38 3.34
C PHE A 92 1.28 9.98 4.56
N GLY A 93 2.47 10.56 4.77
CA GLY A 93 3.27 10.33 5.98
C GLY A 93 2.62 10.84 7.26
N MET A 94 1.67 11.79 7.17
CA MET A 94 0.84 12.20 8.31
C MET A 94 -0.22 11.15 8.68
N LEU A 95 -0.48 10.19 7.78
CA LEU A 95 -1.45 9.11 7.94
C LEU A 95 -0.72 7.80 8.29
N ASP A 96 -1.26 6.99 9.20
CA ASP A 96 -0.65 5.71 9.57
C ASP A 96 -0.94 4.56 8.57
N ASN A 97 -0.84 4.83 7.27
CA ASN A 97 -1.32 3.93 6.23
C ASN A 97 -0.35 3.72 5.05
N VAL A 98 0.87 4.24 5.16
CA VAL A 98 1.91 4.10 4.11
C VAL A 98 2.52 2.71 4.16
N VAL A 99 2.45 1.99 3.05
CA VAL A 99 3.05 0.66 2.88
C VAL A 99 4.09 0.73 1.75
N PRO A 100 5.39 0.81 2.07
CA PRO A 100 6.44 0.78 1.06
C PRO A 100 6.60 -0.64 0.49
N ILE A 101 6.71 -0.75 -0.84
CA ILE A 101 6.89 -2.01 -1.56
C ILE A 101 8.00 -1.82 -2.58
N GLU A 102 9.01 -2.68 -2.50
CA GLU A 102 10.10 -2.73 -3.45
C GLU A 102 9.66 -3.47 -4.72
N ALA A 103 9.69 -2.79 -5.87
CA ALA A 103 9.05 -3.23 -7.12
C ALA A 103 10.04 -3.48 -8.27
N ASN A 104 11.31 -3.77 -7.92
CA ASN A 104 12.35 -4.18 -8.86
C ASN A 104 12.21 -5.62 -9.40
N GLY A 105 11.43 -6.48 -8.73
CA GLY A 105 11.21 -7.88 -9.12
C GLY A 105 10.21 -8.08 -10.26
N THR A 106 9.84 -9.32 -10.53
CA THR A 106 8.78 -9.66 -11.49
C THR A 106 7.41 -9.20 -11.01
N VAL A 107 6.42 -9.15 -11.91
CA VAL A 107 5.05 -8.78 -11.55
C VAL A 107 4.50 -9.70 -10.46
N ASP A 108 4.76 -11.01 -10.55
CA ASP A 108 4.29 -11.99 -9.57
C ASP A 108 4.92 -11.81 -8.19
N GLU A 109 6.23 -11.52 -8.14
CA GLU A 109 6.94 -11.25 -6.89
C GLU A 109 6.39 -10.00 -6.20
N VAL A 110 6.19 -8.92 -6.96
CA VAL A 110 5.64 -7.67 -6.44
C VAL A 110 4.19 -7.87 -5.99
N PHE A 111 3.39 -8.62 -6.76
CA PHE A 111 2.01 -8.91 -6.42
C PHE A 111 1.90 -9.74 -5.14
N ALA A 112 2.74 -10.76 -4.97
CA ALA A 112 2.84 -11.53 -3.73
C ALA A 112 3.24 -10.65 -2.54
N SER A 113 4.17 -9.71 -2.73
CA SER A 113 4.55 -8.75 -1.69
C SER A 113 3.41 -7.82 -1.30
N VAL A 114 2.58 -7.38 -2.26
CA VAL A 114 1.39 -6.56 -1.99
C VAL A 114 0.39 -7.37 -1.17
N ILE A 115 0.07 -8.60 -1.58
CA ILE A 115 -0.87 -9.47 -0.86
C ILE A 115 -0.42 -9.71 0.57
N GLY A 116 0.84 -10.10 0.79
CA GLY A 116 1.34 -10.34 2.14
C GLY A 116 1.22 -9.10 3.05
N LYS A 117 1.41 -7.90 2.49
CA LYS A 117 1.21 -6.66 3.23
C LYS A 117 -0.25 -6.31 3.50
N VAL A 118 -1.16 -6.65 2.59
CA VAL A 118 -2.61 -6.52 2.82
C VAL A 118 -3.02 -7.42 3.99
N GLU A 119 -2.56 -8.67 4.00
CA GLU A 119 -2.89 -9.66 5.03
C GLU A 119 -2.37 -9.25 6.41
N GLU A 120 -1.10 -8.88 6.51
CA GLU A 120 -0.46 -8.40 7.75
C GLU A 120 -1.24 -7.23 8.37
N MET A 121 -1.67 -6.30 7.51
CA MET A 121 -2.38 -5.11 7.96
C MET A 121 -3.84 -5.38 8.33
N ASN A 122 -4.53 -6.26 7.60
CA ASN A 122 -5.88 -6.69 7.96
C ASN A 122 -5.87 -7.34 9.33
N GLN A 123 -4.91 -8.24 9.58
CA GLN A 123 -4.74 -8.88 10.88
C GLN A 123 -4.47 -7.85 11.98
N ARG A 124 -3.57 -6.89 11.76
CA ARG A 124 -3.31 -5.80 12.71
C ARG A 124 -4.59 -5.00 13.02
N LYS A 125 -5.40 -4.68 12.01
CA LYS A 125 -6.67 -3.96 12.21
C LYS A 125 -7.69 -4.76 13.00
N GLU A 126 -7.80 -6.06 12.73
CA GLU A 126 -8.66 -6.96 13.50
C GLU A 126 -8.22 -7.02 14.97
N GLU A 127 -6.91 -7.08 15.23
CA GLU A 127 -6.35 -7.05 16.58
C GLU A 127 -6.58 -5.70 17.28
N GLU A 128 -6.38 -4.58 16.59
CA GLU A 128 -6.67 -3.24 17.10
C GLU A 128 -8.16 -3.06 17.44
N GLU A 129 -9.06 -3.57 16.58
CA GLU A 129 -10.50 -3.53 16.82
C GLU A 129 -10.92 -4.43 17.99
N ALA A 130 -10.39 -5.65 18.07
CA ALA A 130 -10.64 -6.55 19.20
C ALA A 130 -10.14 -5.97 20.53
N ALA A 131 -8.96 -5.34 20.53
CA ALA A 131 -8.42 -4.67 21.71
C ALA A 131 -9.29 -3.47 22.13
N ARG A 132 -9.80 -2.69 21.16
CA ARG A 132 -10.72 -1.58 21.43
C ARG A 132 -12.02 -2.06 22.06
N VAL A 133 -12.63 -3.12 21.52
CA VAL A 133 -13.87 -3.71 22.06
C VAL A 133 -13.64 -4.24 23.48
N ALA A 134 -12.56 -4.98 23.71
CA ALA A 134 -12.22 -5.50 25.03
C ALA A 134 -11.99 -4.38 26.07
N ALA A 135 -11.33 -3.29 25.67
CA ALA A 135 -11.11 -2.13 26.53
C ALA A 135 -12.42 -1.40 26.87
N GLU A 136 -13.35 -1.31 25.92
CA GLU A 136 -14.68 -0.72 26.13
C GLU A 136 -15.52 -1.58 27.09
N GLU A 137 -15.51 -2.92 26.92
CA GLU A 137 -16.17 -3.86 27.82
C GLU A 137 -15.59 -3.83 29.25
N GLU A 138 -14.27 -3.75 29.40
CA GLU A 138 -13.61 -3.64 30.70
C GLU A 138 -13.95 -2.30 31.39
N ALA A 139 -13.95 -1.20 30.63
CA ALA A 139 -14.34 0.12 31.15
C ALA A 139 -15.81 0.15 31.60
N GLU A 140 -16.71 -0.50 30.86
CA GLU A 140 -18.11 -0.63 31.25
C GLU A 140 -18.28 -1.46 32.52
N ARG A 141 -17.58 -2.60 32.63
CA ARG A 141 -17.60 -3.43 33.85
C ARG A 141 -17.14 -2.65 35.08
N LEU A 142 -16.03 -1.92 34.98
CA LEU A 142 -15.51 -1.09 36.07
C LEU A 142 -16.47 0.04 36.44
N ARG A 143 -17.19 0.62 35.46
CA ARG A 143 -18.21 1.65 35.73
C ARG A 143 -19.38 1.08 36.52
N VAL A 144 -19.90 -0.09 36.13
CA VAL A 144 -21.01 -0.74 36.85
C VAL A 144 -20.59 -1.12 38.27
N GLU A 145 -19.42 -1.71 38.46
CA GLU A 145 -18.92 -2.07 39.80
C GLU A 145 -18.73 -0.83 40.70
N ALA A 146 -18.26 0.29 40.14
CA ALA A 146 -18.13 1.54 40.88
C ALA A 146 -19.49 2.15 41.25
N GLU A 147 -20.49 2.05 40.37
CA GLU A 147 -21.87 2.51 40.64
C GLU A 147 -22.55 1.67 41.73
N GLU A 148 -22.44 0.34 41.66
CA GLU A 148 -22.97 -0.58 42.68
C GLU A 148 -22.33 -0.31 44.04
N LYS A 149 -21.00 -0.17 44.10
CA LYS A 149 -20.28 0.12 45.34
C LYS A 149 -20.68 1.49 45.92
N ALA A 150 -20.85 2.51 45.08
CA ALA A 150 -21.28 3.83 45.54
C ALA A 150 -22.72 3.82 46.08
N GLU A 151 -23.60 2.99 45.51
CA GLU A 151 -24.96 2.79 46.01
C GLU A 151 -24.98 2.06 47.35
N GLU A 152 -24.18 1.01 47.52
CA GLU A 152 -24.01 0.31 48.80
C GLU A 152 -23.48 1.25 49.89
N GLU A 153 -22.45 2.05 49.59
CA GLU A 153 -21.91 3.04 50.53
C GLU A 153 -22.95 4.11 50.91
N ARG A 154 -23.79 4.53 49.96
CA ARG A 154 -24.88 5.49 50.23
C ARG A 154 -25.94 4.89 51.15
N LEU A 155 -26.38 3.65 50.90
CA LEU A 155 -27.38 2.97 51.72
C LEU A 155 -26.86 2.74 53.15
N ALA A 156 -25.60 2.33 53.30
CA ALA A 156 -24.97 2.16 54.61
C ALA A 156 -24.88 3.48 55.40
N ALA A 157 -24.58 4.60 54.73
CA ALA A 157 -24.55 5.91 55.37
C ALA A 157 -25.95 6.41 55.79
N GLU A 158 -26.99 5.99 55.08
CA GLU A 158 -28.39 6.31 55.42
C GLU A 158 -28.87 5.48 56.63
N GLU A 159 -28.50 4.19 56.72
CA GLU A 159 -28.75 3.35 57.91
C GLU A 159 -28.00 3.82 59.16
N GLU A 160 -26.76 4.33 59.06
CA GLU A 160 -26.03 4.87 60.23
C GLU A 160 -26.58 6.20 60.74
N ALA A 161 -27.40 6.90 59.95
CA ALA A 161 -27.96 8.21 60.30
C ALA A 161 -29.34 8.13 61.00
N GLU A 162 -29.98 6.96 61.03
CA GLU A 162 -31.29 6.67 61.67
C GLU A 162 -31.14 6.14 63.11
#